data_AF-A0A382XUC8-F1
#
_entry.id   AF-A0A382XUC8-F1
#
_cell.length_a   1.000
_cell.length_b   1.000
_cell.length_c   1.000
_cell.angle_alpha   90.00
_cell.angle_beta   90.00
_cell.angle_gamma   90.00
#
_symmetry.space_group_name_H-M   'P 1'
#
loop_
_entity.id
_entity.type
_entity.pdbx_description
1 polymer ?
#
loop_
_entity_poly.entity_id
_entity_poly.type
_entity_poly.pdbx_seq_one_letter_code
_entity_poly.pdbx_strand_id
1 'polypeptide(L)'
;MQMIKSIFNQFIIKITPLLPLWIVWKIAGRYVAGENIADALAVIRQLNEKGYSATVDILGEHSKSESEADGITRDYLKIYDKISQQGLDCNISIKPSHIGQDISNEILQSNLDKLL
;
A
#
# COMPACT_ATOMS: atom_id res chain seq x y z
N MET A 1 -29.07 22.95 7.95
CA MET A 1 -28.35 22.47 6.75
C MET A 1 -27.10 21.63 7.08
N GLN A 2 -26.17 22.12 7.92
CA GLN A 2 -24.95 21.37 8.30
C GLN A 2 -25.23 20.09 9.11
N MET A 3 -26.17 20.14 10.05
CA MET A 3 -26.52 19.01 10.92
C MET A 3 -27.08 17.80 10.15
N ILE A 4 -27.95 18.04 9.15
CA ILE A 4 -28.51 16.98 8.29
C ILE A 4 -27.42 16.34 7.43
N LYS A 5 -26.50 17.16 6.88
CA LYS A 5 -25.33 16.65 6.13
C LYS A 5 -24.40 15.82 7.02
N SER A 6 -24.23 16.20 8.30
CA SER A 6 -23.42 15.45 9.27
C SER A 6 -24.02 14.08 9.60
N ILE A 7 -25.32 14.01 9.84
CA ILE A 7 -26.03 12.74 10.13
C ILE A 7 -25.94 11.80 8.92
N PHE A 8 -26.17 12.32 7.71
CA PHE A 8 -26.06 11.55 6.48
C PHE A 8 -24.64 11.02 6.24
N ASN A 9 -23.62 11.86 6.45
CA ASN A 9 -22.22 11.42 6.35
C ASN A 9 -21.87 10.34 7.37
N GLN A 10 -22.30 10.48 8.63
CA GLN A 10 -22.07 9.46 9.64
C GLN A 10 -22.79 8.14 9.31
N PHE A 11 -23.99 8.22 8.76
CA PHE A 11 -24.71 7.04 8.29
C PHE A 11 -23.92 6.33 7.19
N ILE A 12 -23.43 7.06 6.18
CA ILE A 12 -22.58 6.49 5.11
C ILE A 12 -21.36 5.80 5.70
N ILE A 13 -20.59 6.47 6.57
CA ILE A 13 -19.36 5.92 7.16
C ILE A 13 -19.64 4.59 7.89
N LYS A 14 -20.77 4.51 8.61
CA LYS A 14 -21.16 3.30 9.34
C LYS A 14 -21.55 2.13 8.45
N ILE A 15 -22.12 2.39 7.28
CA ILE A 15 -22.52 1.32 6.33
C ILE A 15 -21.39 0.92 5.39
N THR A 16 -20.35 1.76 5.20
CA THR A 16 -19.23 1.47 4.29
C THR A 16 -18.58 0.10 4.54
N PRO A 17 -18.29 -0.34 5.78
CA PRO A 17 -17.71 -1.66 6.04
C PRO A 17 -18.64 -2.83 5.68
N LEU A 18 -19.93 -2.58 5.49
CA LEU A 18 -20.94 -3.58 5.12
C LEU A 18 -21.13 -3.69 3.60
N LEU A 19 -20.47 -2.83 2.81
CA LEU A 19 -20.58 -2.88 1.36
C LEU A 19 -19.90 -4.14 0.81
N PRO A 20 -20.51 -4.80 -0.19
CA PRO A 20 -19.85 -5.89 -0.89
C PRO A 20 -18.52 -5.46 -1.51
N LEU A 21 -17.48 -6.28 -1.36
CA LEU A 21 -16.13 -5.98 -1.86
C LEU A 21 -16.10 -5.64 -3.36
N TRP A 22 -16.95 -6.27 -4.18
CA TRP A 22 -17.03 -5.97 -5.61
C TRP A 22 -17.51 -4.54 -5.91
N ILE A 23 -18.34 -3.93 -5.04
CA ILE A 23 -18.75 -2.52 -5.18
C ILE A 23 -17.57 -1.62 -4.82
N VAL A 24 -16.89 -1.93 -3.71
CA VAL A 24 -15.70 -1.19 -3.27
C VAL A 24 -14.63 -1.20 -4.38
N TRP A 25 -14.37 -2.37 -4.96
CA TRP A 25 -13.39 -2.56 -6.03
C TRP A 25 -13.73 -1.82 -7.31
N LYS A 26 -15.02 -1.70 -7.69
CA LYS A 26 -15.43 -0.89 -8.86
C LYS A 26 -15.00 0.58 -8.75
N ILE A 27 -14.87 1.09 -7.53
CA ILE A 27 -14.47 2.48 -7.26
C ILE A 27 -12.95 2.54 -7.03
N ALA A 28 -12.43 1.70 -6.13
CA ALA A 28 -11.03 1.71 -5.70
C ALA A 28 -10.06 1.23 -6.78
N GLY A 29 -10.46 0.30 -7.66
CA GLY A 29 -9.58 -0.31 -8.66
C GLY A 29 -9.03 0.66 -9.72
N ARG A 30 -9.57 1.88 -9.82
CA ARG A 30 -8.97 2.95 -10.62
C ARG A 30 -7.68 3.51 -9.99
N TYR A 31 -7.53 3.37 -8.68
CA TYR A 31 -6.48 3.98 -7.86
C TYR A 31 -5.56 2.94 -7.21
N VAL A 32 -6.01 1.70 -7.06
CA VAL A 32 -5.27 0.60 -6.44
C VAL A 32 -4.95 -0.45 -7.50
N ALA A 33 -3.66 -0.76 -7.65
CA ALA A 33 -3.18 -1.68 -8.69
C ALA A 33 -3.62 -3.14 -8.48
N GLY A 34 -3.92 -3.52 -7.24
CA GLY A 34 -4.44 -4.83 -6.88
C GLY A 34 -4.20 -5.13 -5.40
N GLU A 35 -4.46 -6.38 -5.02
CA GLU A 35 -4.43 -6.84 -3.62
C GLU A 35 -3.15 -7.61 -3.30
N ASN A 36 -2.43 -8.07 -4.33
CA ASN A 36 -1.21 -8.85 -4.18
C ASN A 36 -0.09 -8.32 -5.10
N ILE A 37 1.14 -8.82 -4.87
CA ILE A 37 2.33 -8.40 -5.61
C ILE A 37 2.18 -8.68 -7.12
N ALA A 38 1.56 -9.79 -7.52
CA ALA A 38 1.42 -10.13 -8.93
C ALA A 38 0.53 -9.14 -9.68
N ASP A 39 -0.56 -8.69 -9.06
CA ASP A 39 -1.43 -7.66 -9.62
C ASP A 39 -0.67 -6.35 -9.84
N ALA A 40 0.08 -5.90 -8.82
CA ALA A 40 0.88 -4.68 -8.90
C ALA A 40 1.91 -4.74 -10.03
N LEU A 41 2.65 -5.86 -10.15
CA LEU A 41 3.63 -6.06 -11.22
C LEU A 41 3.00 -6.10 -12.62
N ALA A 42 1.78 -6.63 -12.75
CA ALA A 42 1.06 -6.62 -14.01
C ALA A 42 0.70 -5.18 -14.44
N VAL A 43 0.25 -4.34 -13.51
CA VAL A 43 -0.04 -2.92 -13.78
C VAL A 43 1.23 -2.14 -14.10
N ILE A 44 2.32 -2.35 -13.34
CA ILE A 44 3.63 -1.72 -13.59
C ILE A 44 4.10 -2.04 -15.01
N ARG A 45 4.05 -3.32 -15.42
CA ARG A 45 4.42 -3.73 -16.78
C ARG A 45 3.61 -3.00 -17.84
N GLN A 46 2.29 -2.91 -17.68
CA GLN A 46 1.43 -2.20 -18.62
C GLN A 46 1.75 -0.70 -18.70
N LEU A 47 2.20 -0.08 -17.61
CA LEU A 47 2.65 1.31 -17.60
C LEU A 47 4.00 1.46 -18.33
N ASN A 48 4.95 0.56 -18.06
CA ASN A 48 6.25 0.54 -18.73
C ASN A 48 6.11 0.30 -20.23
N GLU A 49 5.23 -0.60 -20.68
CA GLU A 49 4.92 -0.84 -22.10
C GLU A 49 4.36 0.40 -22.81
N LYS A 50 3.73 1.31 -22.06
CA LYS A 50 3.25 2.61 -22.55
C LYS A 50 4.30 3.73 -22.47
N GLY A 51 5.51 3.42 -22.03
CA GLY A 51 6.63 4.36 -21.90
C GLY A 51 6.64 5.16 -20.60
N TYR A 52 5.89 4.76 -19.58
CA TYR A 52 5.91 5.42 -18.26
C TYR A 52 6.74 4.62 -17.25
N SER A 53 7.52 5.33 -16.42
CA SER A 53 8.05 4.78 -15.17
C SER A 53 6.94 4.71 -14.11
N ALA A 54 7.11 3.86 -13.10
CA ALA A 54 6.13 3.68 -12.02
C ALA A 54 6.75 3.84 -10.62
N THR A 55 5.91 4.20 -9.66
CA THR A 55 6.21 4.09 -8.22
C THR A 55 5.15 3.20 -7.59
N VAL A 56 5.56 2.17 -6.87
CA VAL A 56 4.64 1.27 -6.16
C VAL A 56 4.73 1.48 -4.65
N ASP A 57 3.60 1.38 -3.97
CA ASP A 57 3.46 1.54 -2.52
C ASP A 57 2.64 0.38 -1.98
N ILE A 58 3.01 -0.13 -0.80
CA ILE A 58 2.18 -1.07 -0.05
C ILE A 58 1.27 -0.22 0.84
N LEU A 59 -0.04 -0.26 0.57
CA LEU A 59 -1.02 0.52 1.33
C LEU A 59 -1.03 0.10 2.79
N GLY A 60 -0.98 1.09 3.67
CA GLY A 60 -0.90 0.91 5.12
C GLY A 60 0.08 1.91 5.74
N GLU A 61 -0.07 2.09 7.04
CA GLU A 61 0.73 2.99 7.87
C GLU A 61 0.50 2.67 9.35
N HIS A 62 1.38 3.20 10.22
CA HIS A 62 1.26 3.12 11.68
C HIS A 62 1.19 1.68 12.23
N SER A 63 2.17 0.84 11.85
CA SER A 63 2.31 -0.54 12.33
C SER A 63 2.29 -0.60 13.86
N LYS A 64 1.59 -1.59 14.40
CA LYS A 64 1.31 -1.69 15.85
C LYS A 64 2.26 -2.61 16.60
N SER A 65 3.07 -3.38 15.88
CA SER A 65 4.04 -4.30 16.49
C SER A 65 5.29 -4.47 15.63
N GLU A 66 6.40 -4.85 16.27
CA GLU A 66 7.66 -5.16 15.59
C GLU A 66 7.46 -6.25 14.54
N SER A 67 6.71 -7.30 14.87
CA SER A 67 6.44 -8.42 13.94
C SER A 67 5.68 -7.97 12.69
N GLU A 68 4.73 -7.05 12.84
CA GLU A 68 3.98 -6.45 11.72
C GLU A 68 4.91 -5.61 10.85
N ALA A 69 5.66 -4.68 11.45
CA ALA A 69 6.63 -3.84 10.75
C ALA A 69 7.67 -4.67 9.98
N ASP A 70 8.20 -5.73 10.60
CA ASP A 70 9.11 -6.68 9.97
C ASP A 70 8.46 -7.45 8.81
N GLY A 71 7.17 -7.80 8.95
CA GLY A 71 6.38 -8.43 7.89
C GLY A 71 6.28 -7.53 6.66
N ILE A 72 5.91 -6.27 6.88
CA ILE A 72 5.78 -5.27 5.84
C ILE A 72 7.13 -4.99 5.16
N THR A 73 8.21 -4.86 5.93
CA THR A 73 9.57 -4.72 5.39
C THR A 73 9.93 -5.89 4.48
N ARG A 74 9.61 -7.13 4.88
CA ARG A 74 9.83 -8.31 4.01
C ARG A 74 9.01 -8.24 2.73
N ASP A 75 7.80 -7.70 2.76
CA ASP A 75 6.97 -7.56 1.58
C ASP A 75 7.48 -6.48 0.62
N TYR A 76 8.05 -5.38 1.14
CA TYR A 76 8.80 -4.41 0.34
C TYR A 76 10.02 -5.04 -0.35
N LEU A 77 10.79 -5.85 0.36
CA LEU A 77 11.93 -6.57 -0.24
C LEU A 77 11.49 -7.51 -1.35
N LYS A 78 10.41 -8.28 -1.14
CA LYS A 78 9.88 -9.19 -2.17
C LYS A 78 9.44 -8.45 -3.43
N ILE A 79 8.73 -7.32 -3.31
CA ILE A 79 8.30 -6.57 -4.49
C ILE A 79 9.49 -5.94 -5.20
N TYR A 80 10.47 -5.42 -4.46
CA TYR A 80 11.71 -4.86 -5.02
C TYR A 80 12.50 -5.91 -5.81
N ASP A 81 12.69 -7.10 -5.23
CA ASP A 81 13.35 -8.22 -5.89
C ASP A 81 12.61 -8.61 -7.18
N LYS A 82 11.27 -8.62 -7.16
CA LYS A 82 10.47 -8.98 -8.33
C LYS A 82 10.50 -7.92 -9.43
N ILE A 83 10.52 -6.64 -9.06
CA ILE A 83 10.72 -5.53 -10.00
C ILE A 83 12.07 -5.69 -10.70
N SER A 84 13.14 -5.93 -9.93
CA SER A 84 14.49 -6.13 -10.46
C SER A 84 14.58 -7.37 -11.36
N GLN A 85 14.10 -8.53 -10.89
CA GLN A 85 14.10 -9.79 -11.66
C GLN A 85 13.37 -9.69 -13.00
N GLN A 86 12.34 -8.85 -13.08
CA GLN A 86 11.53 -8.66 -14.29
C GLN A 86 12.00 -7.48 -15.15
N GLY A 87 13.03 -6.75 -14.71
CA GLY A 87 13.55 -5.58 -15.42
C GLY A 87 12.51 -4.45 -15.57
N LEU A 88 11.62 -4.29 -14.60
CA LEU A 88 10.58 -3.26 -14.64
C LEU A 88 11.16 -1.90 -14.26
N ASP A 89 10.75 -0.85 -14.98
CA ASP A 89 11.09 0.55 -14.64
C ASP A 89 10.13 1.03 -13.54
N CYS A 90 10.50 0.72 -12.30
CA CYS A 90 9.71 1.04 -11.14
C CYS A 90 10.58 1.25 -9.89
N ASN A 91 10.22 2.24 -9.09
CA ASN A 91 10.75 2.42 -7.73
C ASN A 91 9.66 2.09 -6.68
N ILE A 92 10.08 1.93 -5.42
CA ILE A 92 9.18 1.71 -4.29
C ILE A 92 9.07 2.97 -3.43
N SER A 93 7.87 3.26 -2.93
CA SER A 93 7.63 4.27 -1.89
C SER A 93 7.40 3.56 -0.57
N ILE A 94 8.08 4.04 0.49
CA ILE A 94 8.01 3.44 1.83
C ILE A 94 7.62 4.52 2.82
N LYS A 95 6.67 4.22 3.70
CA LYS A 95 6.31 5.09 4.83
C LYS A 95 7.03 4.62 6.09
N PRO A 96 7.83 5.46 6.78
CA PRO A 96 8.52 5.06 8.00
C PRO A 96 7.61 4.52 9.11
N SER A 97 6.39 5.09 9.26
CA SER A 97 5.37 4.58 10.18
C SER A 97 4.91 3.15 9.88
N HIS A 98 5.03 2.70 8.63
CA HIS A 98 4.67 1.35 8.19
C HIS A 98 5.77 0.32 8.51
N ILE A 99 7.01 0.78 8.77
CA ILE A 99 8.16 -0.08 9.07
C ILE A 99 8.70 0.12 10.50
N GLY A 100 7.91 0.74 11.39
CA GLY A 100 8.16 0.74 12.83
C GLY A 100 8.53 2.08 13.47
N GLN A 101 8.44 3.20 12.74
CA GLN A 101 8.74 4.54 13.30
C GLN A 101 7.97 4.86 14.59
N ASP A 102 6.70 4.45 14.67
CA ASP A 102 5.86 4.74 15.84
C ASP A 102 6.11 3.79 17.02
N ILE A 103 6.89 2.73 16.81
CA ILE A 103 7.17 1.70 17.80
C ILE A 103 8.48 2.04 18.53
N SER A 104 9.59 2.13 17.79
CA SER A 104 10.88 2.56 18.31
C SER A 104 11.83 2.93 17.17
N ASN A 105 12.80 3.80 17.48
CA ASN A 105 13.84 4.16 16.50
C ASN A 105 14.71 2.95 16.14
N GLU A 106 14.98 2.05 17.08
CA GLU A 106 15.79 0.84 16.85
C GLU A 106 15.12 -0.09 15.84
N ILE A 107 13.80 -0.29 15.94
CA ILE A 107 13.03 -1.11 14.99
C ILE A 107 13.03 -0.45 13.61
N LEU A 108 12.77 0.87 13.56
CA LEU A 108 12.82 1.62 12.30
C LEU A 108 14.19 1.47 11.61
N GLN A 109 15.28 1.69 12.35
CA GLN A 109 16.64 1.58 11.81
C GLN A 109 16.94 0.15 11.34
N SER A 110 16.61 -0.87 12.14
CA SER A 110 16.80 -2.27 11.74
C SER A 110 16.06 -2.61 10.44
N ASN A 111 14.86 -2.05 10.24
CA ASN A 111 14.10 -2.28 9.03
C ASN A 111 14.59 -1.46 7.83
N LEU A 112 15.05 -0.22 8.04
CA LEU A 112 15.70 0.57 7.00
C LEU A 112 17.00 -0.08 6.53
N ASP A 113 17.82 -0.61 7.43
CA ASP A 113 19.08 -1.29 7.09
C ASP A 113 18.87 -2.53 6.21
N LYS A 114 17.70 -3.17 6.29
CA LYS A 114 17.34 -4.29 5.41
C LYS A 114 17.00 -3.81 3.99
N LEU A 115 16.52 -2.57 3.85
CA LEU A 115 15.97 -1.99 2.61
C LEU A 115 16.98 -1.20 1.78
N LEU A 116 18.12 -0.80 2.38
CA LEU A 116 19.18 0.01 1.77
C LEU A 116 20.41 -0.84 1.42
#